data_AF-A0A957HEC2-F1
#
_entry.id   AF-A0A957HEC2-F1
#
_cell.length_a   1.000
_cell.length_b   1.000
_cell.length_c   1.000
_cell.angle_alpha   90.00
_cell.angle_beta   90.00
_cell.angle_gamma   90.00
#
_symmetry.space_group_name_H-M   'P 1'
#
loop_
_entity.id
_entity.type
_entity.pdbx_description
1 polymer ?
#
loop_
_entity_poly.entity_id
_entity_poly.type
_entity_poly.pdbx_seq_one_letter_code
_entity_poly.pdbx_strand_id
1 'polypeptide(L)'
;MQQVSSSSRASLAAMLASVLVILTFLAVLGGYPADQFPAFALGLLVVIAFTVGFAVAGWHLIFRPLPANYKISSTSPLSAAQRQLAGLALFGSLVFISIGGIWDEIWHSKYGIQFGLDFFWRPHIMMYAGFLAIIILGVYCWVMILRRGSGTLQQRFRADPIVGLVALFGAFMIYALPADPVWHAIYGEDITPWSIPHVTIIMIWVTSAVLASGLQMSVLPKRNWGSFLRLRLPDGVVLVSAACVLLTILVMFSVLWELYTLNGTDGQEILGWPVWLYPVFVTFTAGFMGIFANRATRRYGSATLAGIIALAIRMLLVYAIDGPLKGGNPWLISLPVLLAIDLGFFVWTQFRGREPGVLVMALWTVAGAALGMLPMMAARYIFPPINLQTLPEIVIAVMIAALVANWLVQPIGNFVASLQGRAAED
;
A
#
# COMPACT_ATOMS: atom_id res chain seq x y z
N MET A 1 -22.71 8.76 -32.49
CA MET A 1 -21.69 8.14 -31.59
C MET A 1 -20.51 9.09 -31.48
N GLN A 2 -20.33 9.80 -30.36
CA GLN A 2 -19.13 10.63 -30.15
C GLN A 2 -17.91 9.72 -30.02
N GLN A 3 -16.86 10.01 -30.78
CA GLN A 3 -15.58 9.29 -30.71
C GLN A 3 -15.03 9.43 -29.28
N VAL A 4 -14.93 8.31 -28.57
CA VAL A 4 -14.08 8.22 -27.37
C VAL A 4 -12.69 8.71 -27.78
N SER A 5 -12.15 9.72 -27.09
CA SER A 5 -10.84 10.27 -27.44
C SER A 5 -9.81 9.15 -27.45
N SER A 6 -8.92 9.18 -28.45
CA SER A 6 -7.81 8.22 -28.56
C SER A 6 -7.01 8.10 -27.26
N SER A 7 -6.88 9.20 -26.51
CA SER A 7 -6.22 9.25 -25.20
C SER A 7 -6.87 8.35 -24.13
N SER A 8 -8.20 8.24 -24.12
CA SER A 8 -8.93 7.45 -23.10
C SER A 8 -8.83 5.94 -23.35
N ARG A 9 -8.70 5.53 -24.62
CA ARG A 9 -8.45 4.12 -24.98
C ARG A 9 -7.01 3.74 -24.70
N ALA A 10 -6.07 4.63 -25.02
CA ALA A 10 -4.65 4.43 -24.74
C ALA A 10 -4.40 4.25 -23.23
N SER A 11 -5.06 5.02 -22.36
CA SER A 11 -4.90 4.87 -20.92
C SER A 11 -5.45 3.55 -20.39
N LEU A 12 -6.60 3.09 -20.88
CA LEU A 12 -7.14 1.77 -20.53
C LEU A 12 -6.19 0.66 -20.99
N ALA A 13 -5.71 0.71 -22.23
CA ALA A 13 -4.78 -0.29 -22.76
C ALA A 13 -3.47 -0.34 -21.97
N ALA A 14 -2.89 0.82 -21.64
CA ALA A 14 -1.68 0.90 -20.82
C ALA A 14 -1.90 0.33 -19.41
N MET A 15 -3.05 0.61 -18.79
CA MET A 15 -3.40 0.06 -17.47
C MET A 15 -3.51 -1.47 -17.53
N LEU A 16 -4.21 -2.02 -18.52
CA LEU A 16 -4.37 -3.47 -18.69
C LEU A 16 -3.03 -4.16 -18.98
N ALA A 17 -2.20 -3.57 -19.84
CA ALA A 17 -0.85 -4.09 -20.12
C ALA A 17 0.02 -4.11 -18.86
N SER A 18 -0.06 -3.05 -18.03
CA SER A 18 0.71 -2.98 -16.79
C SER A 18 0.27 -4.04 -15.78
N VAL A 19 -1.04 -4.25 -15.62
CA VAL A 19 -1.59 -5.31 -14.74
C VAL A 19 -1.10 -6.68 -15.20
N LEU A 20 -1.15 -6.97 -16.50
CA LEU A 20 -0.68 -8.24 -17.04
C LEU A 20 0.82 -8.44 -16.83
N VAL A 21 1.64 -7.45 -17.15
CA VAL A 21 3.10 -7.52 -16.96
C VAL A 21 3.45 -7.76 -15.49
N ILE A 22 2.80 -7.04 -14.57
CA ILE A 22 3.05 -7.21 -13.13
C ILE A 22 2.64 -8.62 -12.69
N LEU A 23 1.45 -9.09 -13.03
CA LEU A 23 0.98 -10.41 -12.62
C LEU A 23 1.80 -11.55 -13.23
N THR A 24 2.23 -11.43 -14.48
CA THR A 24 3.15 -12.40 -15.10
C THR A 24 4.52 -12.39 -14.44
N PHE A 25 5.07 -11.21 -14.16
CA PHE A 25 6.36 -11.08 -13.47
C PHE A 25 6.31 -11.71 -12.08
N LEU A 26 5.22 -11.47 -11.33
CA LEU A 26 5.01 -12.06 -10.01
C LEU A 26 4.81 -13.58 -10.07
N ALA A 27 4.12 -14.10 -11.08
CA ALA A 27 4.00 -15.53 -11.31
C ALA A 27 5.37 -16.18 -11.58
N VAL A 28 6.26 -15.49 -12.30
CA VAL A 28 7.62 -15.98 -12.57
C VAL A 28 8.48 -15.92 -11.30
N LEU A 29 8.43 -14.82 -10.54
CA LEU A 29 9.21 -14.67 -9.31
C LEU A 29 8.72 -15.57 -8.17
N GLY A 30 7.41 -15.74 -8.04
CA GLY A 30 6.80 -16.56 -7.01
C GLY A 30 6.96 -18.07 -7.25
N GLY A 31 7.43 -18.47 -8.44
CA GLY A 31 7.48 -19.87 -8.87
C GLY A 31 6.10 -20.40 -9.29
N TYR A 32 6.09 -21.57 -9.94
CA TYR A 32 4.86 -22.28 -10.29
C TYR A 32 4.96 -23.75 -9.84
N PRO A 33 3.88 -24.32 -9.29
CA PRO A 33 3.83 -25.74 -8.93
C PRO A 33 3.69 -26.56 -10.23
N ALA A 34 4.75 -27.26 -10.62
CA ALA A 34 4.79 -28.00 -11.89
C ALA A 34 3.74 -29.12 -11.96
N ASP A 35 3.44 -29.74 -10.82
CA ASP A 35 2.44 -30.79 -10.62
C ASP A 35 0.99 -30.27 -10.63
N GLN A 36 0.78 -28.98 -10.31
CA GLN A 36 -0.54 -28.35 -10.24
C GLN A 36 -0.73 -27.23 -11.29
N PHE A 37 0.09 -27.21 -12.33
CA PHE A 37 0.10 -26.13 -13.33
C PHE A 37 -1.27 -25.79 -13.94
N PRO A 38 -2.14 -26.77 -14.30
CA PRO A 38 -3.47 -26.43 -14.85
C PRO A 38 -4.37 -25.69 -13.85
N ALA A 39 -4.36 -26.12 -12.59
CA ALA A 39 -5.12 -25.46 -11.52
C ALA A 39 -4.52 -24.08 -11.24
N PHE A 40 -3.19 -23.97 -11.22
CA PHE A 40 -2.48 -22.70 -11.07
C PHE A 40 -2.86 -21.70 -12.18
N ALA A 41 -2.83 -22.14 -13.44
CA ALA A 41 -3.17 -21.30 -14.58
C ALA A 41 -4.63 -20.84 -14.52
N LEU A 42 -5.56 -21.71 -14.12
CA LEU A 42 -6.96 -21.34 -13.93
C LEU A 42 -7.12 -20.30 -12.81
N GLY A 43 -6.49 -20.53 -11.65
CA GLY A 43 -6.50 -19.57 -10.54
C GLY A 43 -5.97 -18.20 -10.97
N LEU A 44 -4.83 -18.16 -11.65
CA LEU A 44 -4.24 -16.95 -12.20
C LEU A 44 -5.18 -16.24 -13.19
N LEU A 45 -5.81 -16.97 -14.10
CA LEU A 45 -6.76 -16.42 -15.07
C LEU A 45 -7.97 -15.79 -14.38
N VAL A 46 -8.51 -16.42 -13.34
CA VAL A 46 -9.63 -15.88 -12.56
C VAL A 46 -9.23 -14.55 -11.91
N VAL A 47 -8.05 -14.50 -11.29
CA VAL A 47 -7.54 -13.29 -10.62
C VAL A 47 -7.31 -12.16 -11.61
N ILE A 48 -6.68 -12.46 -12.74
CA ILE A 48 -6.51 -11.50 -13.83
C ILE A 48 -7.89 -11.01 -14.30
N ALA A 49 -8.83 -11.91 -14.56
CA ALA A 49 -10.15 -11.55 -15.07
C ALA A 49 -10.91 -10.63 -14.10
N PHE A 50 -10.92 -10.94 -12.80
CA PHE A 50 -11.57 -10.10 -11.79
C PHE A 50 -10.86 -8.76 -11.62
N THR A 51 -9.53 -8.74 -11.49
CA THR A 51 -8.76 -7.49 -11.38
C THR A 51 -8.96 -6.60 -12.60
N VAL A 52 -8.91 -7.17 -13.81
CA VAL A 52 -9.21 -6.46 -15.07
C VAL A 52 -10.66 -5.98 -15.10
N GLY A 53 -11.61 -6.81 -14.69
CA GLY A 53 -13.03 -6.46 -14.62
C GLY A 53 -13.29 -5.24 -13.73
N PHE A 54 -12.71 -5.22 -12.53
CA PHE A 54 -12.80 -4.08 -11.60
C PHE A 54 -12.04 -2.85 -12.11
N ALA A 55 -10.88 -3.03 -12.76
CA ALA A 55 -10.15 -1.93 -13.38
C ALA A 55 -10.97 -1.29 -14.52
N VAL A 56 -11.61 -2.10 -15.36
CA VAL A 56 -12.52 -1.64 -16.43
C VAL A 56 -13.75 -0.96 -15.84
N ALA A 57 -14.34 -1.50 -14.76
CA ALA A 57 -15.46 -0.89 -14.06
C ALA A 57 -15.09 0.47 -13.48
N GLY A 58 -13.94 0.57 -12.79
CA GLY A 58 -13.40 1.82 -12.27
C GLY A 58 -13.12 2.83 -13.38
N TRP A 59 -12.47 2.40 -14.47
CA TRP A 59 -12.29 3.23 -15.66
C TRP A 59 -13.61 3.75 -16.22
N HIS A 60 -14.59 2.87 -16.39
CA HIS A 60 -15.90 3.23 -16.94
C HIS A 60 -16.63 4.23 -16.03
N LEU A 61 -16.69 3.95 -14.74
CA LEU A 61 -17.48 4.73 -13.78
C LEU A 61 -16.82 6.07 -13.46
N ILE A 62 -15.50 6.11 -13.30
CA ILE A 62 -14.79 7.27 -12.75
C ILE A 62 -14.03 8.06 -13.84
N PHE A 63 -13.39 7.37 -14.79
CA PHE A 63 -12.40 8.02 -15.67
C PHE A 63 -12.85 8.26 -17.12
N ARG A 64 -13.74 7.44 -17.68
CA ARG A 64 -14.19 7.54 -19.08
C ARG A 64 -14.86 8.90 -19.36
N PRO A 65 -14.52 9.67 -20.39
CA PRO A 65 -15.18 10.97 -20.64
C PRO A 65 -16.72 10.88 -20.66
N LEU A 66 -17.40 11.80 -19.97
CA LEU A 66 -18.86 11.91 -20.05
C LEU A 66 -19.27 12.56 -21.38
N PRO A 67 -20.48 12.27 -21.90
CA PRO A 67 -21.05 13.04 -22.99
C PRO A 67 -21.07 14.54 -22.68
N ALA A 68 -20.84 15.39 -23.69
CA ALA A 68 -20.66 16.84 -23.51
C ALA A 68 -21.86 17.54 -22.82
N ASN A 69 -23.06 16.95 -22.90
CA ASN A 69 -24.28 17.47 -22.30
C ASN A 69 -24.50 16.99 -20.84
N TYR A 70 -23.64 16.12 -20.30
CA TYR A 70 -23.82 15.58 -18.95
C TYR A 70 -23.12 16.48 -17.93
N LYS A 71 -23.90 17.00 -16.96
CA LYS A 71 -23.37 17.72 -15.81
C LYS A 71 -23.15 16.75 -14.64
N ILE A 72 -22.02 16.88 -13.95
CA ILE A 72 -21.76 16.14 -12.72
C ILE A 72 -22.43 16.92 -11.58
N SER A 73 -23.22 16.22 -10.76
CA SER A 73 -23.79 16.81 -9.55
C SER A 73 -22.67 17.21 -8.59
N SER A 74 -22.71 18.42 -8.03
CA SER A 74 -21.78 18.82 -6.97
C SER A 74 -22.12 18.14 -5.64
N THR A 75 -23.37 17.74 -5.43
CA THR A 75 -23.82 17.17 -4.16
C THR A 75 -23.20 15.80 -3.90
N SER A 76 -22.41 15.72 -2.83
CA SER A 76 -21.87 14.48 -2.28
C SER A 76 -22.99 13.56 -1.76
N PRO A 77 -22.93 12.23 -2.00
CA PRO A 77 -23.90 11.29 -1.46
C PRO A 77 -23.77 11.11 0.07
N LEU A 78 -22.60 11.42 0.64
CA LEU A 78 -22.32 11.38 2.06
C LEU A 78 -22.11 12.78 2.64
N SER A 79 -22.66 13.03 3.83
CA SER A 79 -22.33 14.25 4.60
C SER A 79 -20.89 14.20 5.14
N ALA A 80 -20.36 15.33 5.62
CA ALA A 80 -19.03 15.40 6.22
C ALA A 80 -18.87 14.41 7.41
N ALA A 81 -19.87 14.32 8.28
CA ALA A 81 -19.85 13.35 9.39
C ALA A 81 -19.84 11.90 8.89
N GLN A 82 -20.63 11.58 7.86
CA GLN A 82 -20.64 10.24 7.25
C GLN A 82 -19.30 9.90 6.59
N ARG A 83 -18.64 10.88 5.94
CA ARG A 83 -17.29 10.71 5.38
C ARG A 83 -16.26 10.44 6.47
N GLN A 84 -16.30 11.17 7.59
CA GLN A 84 -15.44 10.93 8.74
C GLN A 84 -15.65 9.52 9.31
N LEU A 85 -16.90 9.11 9.53
CA LEU A 85 -17.21 7.77 10.03
C LEU A 85 -16.77 6.68 9.06
N ALA A 86 -17.03 6.83 7.76
CA ALA A 86 -16.57 5.89 6.74
C ALA A 86 -15.04 5.80 6.69
N GLY A 87 -14.34 6.94 6.78
CA GLY A 87 -12.88 6.96 6.82
C GLY A 87 -12.32 6.31 8.08
N LEU A 88 -12.94 6.51 9.24
CA LEU A 88 -12.56 5.85 10.49
C LEU A 88 -12.86 4.34 10.46
N ALA A 89 -13.95 3.92 9.81
CA ALA A 89 -14.27 2.52 9.62
C ALA A 89 -13.23 1.82 8.73
N LEU A 90 -12.86 2.39 7.57
CA LEU A 90 -11.77 1.87 6.75
C LEU A 90 -10.43 1.84 7.49
N PHE A 91 -10.15 2.90 8.24
CA PHE A 91 -8.94 2.96 9.07
C PHE A 91 -8.93 1.83 10.11
N GLY A 92 -10.04 1.61 10.83
CA GLY A 92 -10.20 0.51 11.78
C GLY A 92 -10.00 -0.85 11.11
N SER A 93 -10.60 -1.06 9.93
CA SER A 93 -10.37 -2.25 9.11
C SER A 93 -8.90 -2.47 8.77
N LEU A 94 -8.20 -1.43 8.29
CA LEU A 94 -6.77 -1.50 7.97
C LEU A 94 -5.94 -1.89 9.20
N VAL A 95 -6.23 -1.28 10.35
CA VAL A 95 -5.55 -1.60 11.62
C VAL A 95 -5.80 -3.06 11.99
N PHE A 96 -7.03 -3.55 11.86
CA PHE A 96 -7.39 -4.94 12.15
C PHE A 96 -6.61 -5.92 11.28
N ILE A 97 -6.58 -5.68 9.96
CA ILE A 97 -5.87 -6.56 9.03
C ILE A 97 -4.36 -6.49 9.30
N SER A 98 -3.81 -5.31 9.57
CA SER A 98 -2.36 -5.15 9.80
C SER A 98 -1.91 -5.82 11.10
N ILE A 99 -2.63 -5.61 12.21
CA ILE A 99 -2.33 -6.27 13.48
C ILE A 99 -2.53 -7.78 13.34
N GLY A 100 -3.61 -8.21 12.68
CA GLY A 100 -3.88 -9.62 12.41
C GLY A 100 -2.73 -10.28 11.64
N GLY A 101 -2.27 -9.68 10.54
CA GLY A 101 -1.18 -10.25 9.73
C GLY A 101 0.18 -10.27 10.45
N ILE A 102 0.46 -9.31 11.33
CA ILE A 102 1.68 -9.34 12.16
C ILE A 102 1.59 -10.41 13.24
N TRP A 103 0.42 -10.50 13.87
CA TRP A 103 0.16 -11.53 14.88
C TRP A 103 0.30 -12.91 14.25
N ASP A 104 -0.23 -13.08 13.05
CA ASP A 104 -0.12 -14.28 12.24
C ASP A 104 1.34 -14.68 11.98
N GLU A 105 2.14 -13.75 11.45
CA GLU A 105 3.57 -13.97 11.19
C GLU A 105 4.35 -14.38 12.46
N ILE A 106 4.09 -13.72 13.59
CA ILE A 106 4.74 -14.07 14.87
C ILE A 106 4.35 -15.49 15.29
N TRP A 107 3.09 -15.87 15.09
CA TRP A 107 2.57 -17.18 15.47
C TRP A 107 3.09 -18.31 14.59
N HIS A 108 3.16 -18.11 13.28
CA HIS A 108 3.83 -19.05 12.37
C HIS A 108 5.30 -19.25 12.76
N SER A 109 6.02 -18.15 13.00
CA SER A 109 7.43 -18.19 13.42
C SER A 109 7.62 -18.90 14.76
N LYS A 110 6.69 -18.74 15.70
CA LYS A 110 6.79 -19.31 17.06
C LYS A 110 6.39 -20.77 17.13
N TYR A 111 5.31 -21.14 16.45
CA TYR A 111 4.69 -22.46 16.58
C TYR A 111 5.03 -23.43 15.45
N GLY A 112 5.66 -22.96 14.36
CA GLY A 112 6.00 -23.79 13.21
C GLY A 112 4.78 -24.38 12.51
N ILE A 113 3.61 -23.75 12.68
CA ILE A 113 2.38 -24.15 11.99
C ILE A 113 2.53 -23.75 10.52
N GLN A 114 2.13 -24.64 9.61
CA GLN A 114 2.17 -24.36 8.18
C GLN A 114 1.01 -23.44 7.77
N PHE A 115 1.27 -22.53 6.83
CA PHE A 115 0.26 -21.64 6.26
C PHE A 115 -0.87 -22.44 5.59
N GLY A 116 -2.12 -22.06 5.83
CA GLY A 116 -3.31 -22.66 5.21
C GLY A 116 -4.04 -23.71 6.06
N LEU A 117 -3.42 -24.23 7.12
CA LEU A 117 -4.08 -25.11 8.11
C LEU A 117 -4.80 -24.33 9.21
N ASP A 118 -4.67 -23.02 9.18
CA ASP A 118 -4.93 -22.10 10.26
C ASP A 118 -6.07 -21.13 9.93
N PHE A 119 -6.94 -21.51 8.99
CA PHE A 119 -8.05 -20.67 8.52
C PHE A 119 -8.92 -20.09 9.64
N PHE A 120 -9.20 -20.84 10.71
CA PHE A 120 -9.99 -20.37 11.87
C PHE A 120 -9.13 -19.90 13.04
N TRP A 121 -7.86 -19.59 12.81
CA TRP A 121 -6.97 -19.12 13.86
C TRP A 121 -7.29 -17.68 14.26
N ARG A 122 -6.89 -17.28 15.47
CA ARG A 122 -7.25 -15.98 16.04
C ARG A 122 -6.73 -14.78 15.23
N PRO A 123 -5.49 -14.79 14.69
CA PRO A 123 -5.01 -13.73 13.81
C PRO A 123 -5.88 -13.59 12.55
N HIS A 124 -6.23 -14.72 11.91
CA HIS A 124 -7.11 -14.77 10.75
C HIS A 124 -8.51 -14.23 11.04
N ILE A 125 -9.14 -14.59 12.16
CA ILE A 125 -10.44 -14.04 12.54
C ILE A 125 -10.39 -12.51 12.63
N MET A 126 -9.30 -11.94 13.16
CA MET A 126 -9.11 -10.48 13.22
C MET A 126 -8.96 -9.86 11.83
N MET A 127 -8.19 -10.49 10.94
CA MET A 127 -8.06 -10.04 9.55
C MET A 127 -9.40 -10.09 8.80
N TYR A 128 -10.13 -11.21 8.93
CA TYR A 128 -11.44 -11.40 8.31
C TYR A 128 -12.47 -10.39 8.81
N ALA A 129 -12.46 -10.04 10.10
CA ALA A 129 -13.30 -8.97 10.63
C ALA A 129 -12.99 -7.63 9.95
N GLY A 130 -11.70 -7.32 9.75
CA GLY A 130 -11.27 -6.14 9.02
C GLY A 130 -11.73 -6.14 7.56
N PHE A 131 -11.55 -7.24 6.82
CA PHE A 131 -11.99 -7.40 5.44
C PHE A 131 -13.53 -7.32 5.31
N LEU A 132 -14.27 -7.97 6.19
CA LEU A 132 -15.73 -7.92 6.22
C LEU A 132 -16.23 -6.49 6.44
N ALA A 133 -15.60 -5.72 7.32
CA ALA A 133 -15.94 -4.32 7.53
C ALA A 133 -15.72 -3.46 6.26
N ILE A 134 -14.68 -3.75 5.46
CA ILE A 134 -14.48 -3.09 4.14
C ILE A 134 -15.63 -3.44 3.19
N ILE A 135 -16.05 -4.70 3.13
CA ILE A 135 -17.17 -5.15 2.29
C ILE A 135 -18.47 -4.42 2.69
N ILE A 136 -18.82 -4.44 3.97
CA ILE A 136 -20.03 -3.79 4.50
C ILE A 136 -20.01 -2.30 4.17
N LEU A 137 -18.88 -1.63 4.36
CA LEU A 137 -18.75 -0.22 4.06
C LEU A 137 -18.86 0.07 2.55
N GLY A 138 -18.26 -0.76 1.70
CA GLY A 138 -18.40 -0.64 0.25
C GLY A 138 -19.85 -0.78 -0.21
N VAL A 139 -20.58 -1.77 0.33
CA VAL A 139 -22.03 -1.92 0.10
C VAL A 139 -22.79 -0.69 0.57
N TYR A 140 -22.48 -0.17 1.76
CA TYR A 140 -23.09 1.06 2.26
C TYR A 140 -22.87 2.25 1.31
N CYS A 141 -21.62 2.49 0.90
CA CYS A 141 -21.26 3.55 -0.05
C CYS A 141 -21.99 3.37 -1.39
N TRP A 142 -22.05 2.14 -1.91
CA TRP A 142 -22.78 1.82 -3.13
C TRP A 142 -24.27 2.18 -3.02
N VAL A 143 -24.93 1.76 -1.92
CA VAL A 143 -26.33 2.06 -1.66
C VAL A 143 -26.57 3.57 -1.54
N MET A 144 -25.67 4.32 -0.88
CA MET A 144 -25.79 5.78 -0.77
C MET A 144 -25.64 6.48 -2.12
N ILE A 145 -24.70 6.05 -2.97
CA ILE A 145 -24.55 6.55 -4.35
C ILE A 145 -25.85 6.31 -5.15
N LEU A 146 -26.45 5.12 -5.03
CA LEU A 146 -27.67 4.79 -5.76
C LEU A 146 -28.89 5.56 -5.26
N ARG A 147 -29.03 5.75 -3.94
CA ARG A 147 -30.20 6.39 -3.33
C ARG A 147 -30.18 7.90 -3.39
N ARG A 148 -29.00 8.52 -3.29
CA ARG A 148 -28.85 9.99 -3.19
C ARG A 148 -28.27 10.64 -4.44
N GLY A 149 -27.63 9.86 -5.30
CA GLY A 149 -27.09 10.36 -6.56
C GLY A 149 -28.17 10.56 -7.63
N SER A 150 -28.01 11.60 -8.45
CA SER A 150 -28.87 11.89 -9.59
C SER A 150 -28.18 11.55 -10.92
N GLY A 151 -28.97 11.34 -11.97
CA GLY A 151 -28.48 11.02 -13.32
C GLY A 151 -28.02 9.57 -13.50
N THR A 152 -27.14 9.37 -14.48
CA THR A 152 -26.56 8.06 -14.83
C THR A 152 -25.59 7.54 -13.78
N LEU A 153 -25.32 6.23 -13.77
CA LEU A 153 -24.41 5.61 -12.79
C LEU A 153 -23.02 6.28 -12.78
N GLN A 154 -22.49 6.63 -13.97
CA GLN A 154 -21.21 7.35 -14.08
C GLN A 154 -21.27 8.73 -13.42
N GLN A 155 -22.35 9.49 -13.59
CA GLN A 155 -22.52 10.80 -12.95
C GLN A 155 -22.58 10.66 -11.42
N ARG A 156 -23.25 9.63 -10.91
CA ARG A 156 -23.37 9.39 -9.46
C ARG A 156 -22.02 9.02 -8.83
N PHE A 157 -21.24 8.14 -9.46
CA PHE A 157 -19.89 7.79 -9.00
C PHE A 157 -18.92 8.98 -9.05
N ARG A 158 -19.12 9.92 -9.99
CA ARG A 158 -18.25 11.09 -10.15
C ARG A 158 -18.64 12.31 -9.33
N ALA A 159 -19.88 12.37 -8.86
CA ALA A 159 -20.28 13.37 -7.88
C ALA A 159 -19.36 13.29 -6.65
N ASP A 160 -18.97 12.07 -6.27
CA ASP A 160 -18.02 11.86 -5.18
C ASP A 160 -17.09 10.66 -5.46
N PRO A 161 -15.98 10.88 -6.20
CA PRO A 161 -15.12 9.80 -6.67
C PRO A 161 -14.51 8.97 -5.55
N ILE A 162 -14.21 9.56 -4.39
CA ILE A 162 -13.61 8.81 -3.28
C ILE A 162 -14.60 7.81 -2.68
N VAL A 163 -15.88 8.19 -2.54
CA VAL A 163 -16.94 7.28 -2.08
C VAL A 163 -17.23 6.22 -3.15
N GLY A 164 -17.19 6.59 -4.43
CA GLY A 164 -17.26 5.65 -5.54
C GLY A 164 -16.15 4.60 -5.51
N LEU A 165 -14.91 5.00 -5.20
CA LEU A 165 -13.79 4.09 -5.06
C LEU A 165 -13.95 3.14 -3.87
N VAL A 166 -14.46 3.61 -2.73
CA VAL A 166 -14.78 2.74 -1.58
C VAL A 166 -15.83 1.69 -1.95
N ALA A 167 -16.85 2.10 -2.69
CA ALA A 167 -17.89 1.19 -3.17
C ALA A 167 -17.32 0.09 -4.09
N LEU A 168 -16.47 0.47 -5.06
CA LEU A 168 -15.78 -0.50 -5.94
C LEU A 168 -14.80 -1.39 -5.18
N PHE A 169 -14.09 -0.83 -4.20
CA PHE A 169 -13.13 -1.57 -3.40
C PHE A 169 -13.80 -2.62 -2.52
N GLY A 170 -14.90 -2.28 -1.83
CA GLY A 170 -15.65 -3.29 -1.07
C GLY A 170 -16.30 -4.35 -1.97
N ALA A 171 -16.72 -3.99 -3.18
CA ALA A 171 -17.18 -4.99 -4.16
C ALA A 171 -16.05 -5.93 -4.63
N PHE A 172 -14.83 -5.40 -4.83
CA PHE A 172 -13.65 -6.22 -5.11
C PHE A 172 -13.34 -7.19 -3.97
N MET A 173 -13.50 -6.75 -2.71
CA MET A 173 -13.25 -7.59 -1.54
C MET A 173 -14.20 -8.79 -1.41
N ILE A 174 -15.42 -8.72 -1.97
CA ILE A 174 -16.35 -9.87 -2.02
C ILE A 174 -15.73 -11.04 -2.80
N TYR A 175 -14.93 -10.72 -3.82
CA TYR A 175 -14.18 -11.70 -4.60
C TYR A 175 -12.83 -12.05 -3.95
N ALA A 176 -12.07 -11.04 -3.52
CA ALA A 176 -10.70 -11.25 -3.05
C ALA A 176 -10.63 -12.13 -1.79
N LEU A 177 -11.61 -12.02 -0.88
CA LEU A 177 -11.58 -12.76 0.38
C LEU A 177 -11.80 -14.28 0.18
N PRO A 178 -12.81 -14.76 -0.56
CA PRO A 178 -12.93 -16.20 -0.84
C PRO A 178 -11.84 -16.77 -1.76
N ALA A 179 -11.14 -15.91 -2.51
CA ALA A 179 -10.06 -16.36 -3.38
C ALA A 179 -8.88 -16.93 -2.59
N ASP A 180 -8.68 -16.48 -1.36
CA ASP A 180 -7.54 -16.87 -0.52
C ASP A 180 -7.53 -18.37 -0.12
N PRO A 181 -8.61 -18.96 0.42
CA PRO A 181 -8.67 -20.41 0.63
C PRO A 181 -8.60 -21.22 -0.66
N VAL A 182 -9.19 -20.71 -1.74
CA VAL A 182 -9.14 -21.36 -3.05
C VAL A 182 -7.70 -21.38 -3.56
N TRP A 183 -6.94 -20.33 -3.32
CA TRP A 183 -5.53 -20.26 -3.65
C TRP A 183 -4.71 -21.25 -2.83
N HIS A 184 -4.85 -21.29 -1.51
CA HIS A 184 -4.15 -22.30 -0.70
C HIS A 184 -4.49 -23.73 -1.14
N ALA A 185 -5.74 -23.99 -1.54
CA ALA A 185 -6.15 -25.29 -2.06
C ALA A 185 -5.57 -25.63 -3.44
N ILE A 186 -5.24 -24.63 -4.26
CA ILE A 186 -4.70 -24.79 -5.62
C ILE A 186 -3.17 -24.74 -5.68
N TYR A 187 -2.54 -24.01 -4.76
CA TYR A 187 -1.09 -23.75 -4.79
C TYR A 187 -0.34 -24.48 -3.68
N GLY A 188 -1.03 -24.97 -2.65
CA GLY A 188 -0.42 -25.50 -1.43
C GLY A 188 -0.07 -24.40 -0.43
N GLU A 189 0.90 -24.71 0.45
CA GLU A 189 1.51 -23.73 1.34
C GLU A 189 2.04 -22.52 0.54
N ASP A 190 2.00 -21.33 1.16
CA ASP A 190 2.45 -20.10 0.53
C ASP A 190 3.86 -20.25 -0.07
N ILE A 191 3.92 -20.33 -1.41
CA ILE A 191 5.16 -20.68 -2.11
C ILE A 191 6.28 -19.70 -1.76
N THR A 192 5.95 -18.41 -1.63
CA THR A 192 6.83 -17.35 -1.09
C THR A 192 6.01 -16.12 -0.68
N PRO A 193 6.59 -15.18 0.09
CA PRO A 193 6.03 -13.84 0.27
C PRO A 193 5.80 -13.03 -1.03
N TRP A 194 6.33 -13.52 -2.16
CA TRP A 194 6.20 -12.91 -3.48
C TRP A 194 4.99 -13.42 -4.27
N SER A 195 4.22 -14.33 -3.69
CA SER A 195 3.06 -14.91 -4.36
C SER A 195 2.02 -13.83 -4.69
N ILE A 196 1.23 -14.09 -5.74
CA ILE A 196 0.14 -13.22 -6.16
C ILE A 196 -0.86 -12.91 -5.02
N PRO A 197 -1.20 -13.87 -4.13
CA PRO A 197 -1.98 -13.58 -2.93
C PRO A 197 -1.43 -12.44 -2.08
N HIS A 198 -0.15 -12.55 -1.71
CA HIS A 198 0.54 -11.56 -0.90
C HIS A 198 0.54 -10.17 -1.55
N VAL A 199 0.80 -10.10 -2.86
CA VAL A 199 0.77 -8.83 -3.58
C VAL A 199 -0.66 -8.26 -3.63
N THR A 200 -1.67 -9.10 -3.79
CA THR A 200 -3.07 -8.68 -3.76
C THR A 200 -3.41 -8.09 -2.40
N ILE A 201 -2.98 -8.73 -1.31
CA ILE A 201 -3.14 -8.23 0.07
C ILE A 201 -2.40 -6.90 0.27
N ILE A 202 -1.19 -6.73 -0.26
CA ILE A 202 -0.50 -5.42 -0.24
C ILE A 202 -1.36 -4.35 -0.90
N MET A 203 -1.89 -4.64 -2.09
CA MET A 203 -2.72 -3.68 -2.82
C MET A 203 -3.99 -3.33 -2.03
N ILE A 204 -4.56 -4.28 -1.29
CA ILE A 204 -5.67 -4.06 -0.36
C ILE A 204 -5.26 -3.13 0.79
N TRP A 205 -4.09 -3.33 1.41
CA TRP A 205 -3.58 -2.42 2.46
C TRP A 205 -3.33 -1.01 1.95
N VAL A 206 -2.61 -0.86 0.83
CA VAL A 206 -2.31 0.44 0.22
C VAL A 206 -3.61 1.16 -0.16
N THR A 207 -4.55 0.45 -0.79
CA THR A 207 -5.84 1.03 -1.19
C THR A 207 -6.65 1.46 0.03
N SER A 208 -6.72 0.62 1.07
CA SER A 208 -7.40 0.96 2.33
C SER A 208 -6.81 2.22 2.97
N ALA A 209 -5.49 2.32 3.03
CA ALA A 209 -4.80 3.49 3.59
C ALA A 209 -5.09 4.76 2.79
N VAL A 210 -5.03 4.70 1.46
CA VAL A 210 -5.32 5.84 0.58
C VAL A 210 -6.79 6.27 0.70
N LEU A 211 -7.73 5.34 0.70
CA LEU A 211 -9.16 5.64 0.78
C LEU A 211 -9.56 6.17 2.16
N ALA A 212 -9.07 5.58 3.25
CA ALA A 212 -9.28 6.07 4.61
C ALA A 212 -8.73 7.50 4.75
N SER A 213 -7.49 7.71 4.30
CA SER A 213 -6.84 9.02 4.30
C SER A 213 -7.61 10.04 3.45
N GLY A 214 -8.06 9.66 2.26
CA GLY A 214 -8.80 10.52 1.35
C GLY A 214 -10.14 10.97 1.94
N LEU A 215 -10.89 10.06 2.56
CA LEU A 215 -12.13 10.41 3.27
C LEU A 215 -11.88 11.37 4.43
N GLN A 216 -10.85 11.11 5.26
CA GLN A 216 -10.49 11.99 6.37
C GLN A 216 -9.99 13.37 5.93
N MET A 217 -9.22 13.43 4.84
CA MET A 217 -8.72 14.70 4.30
C MET A 217 -9.82 15.50 3.60
N SER A 218 -10.86 14.84 3.08
CA SER A 218 -11.96 15.51 2.35
C SER A 218 -12.80 16.48 3.17
N VAL A 219 -12.76 16.35 4.50
CA VAL A 219 -13.53 17.18 5.44
C VAL A 219 -12.71 18.29 6.08
N LEU A 220 -11.44 18.43 5.70
CA LEU A 220 -10.55 19.44 6.26
C LEU A 220 -10.41 20.63 5.32
N PRO A 221 -10.22 21.86 5.85
CA PRO A 221 -9.90 22.99 5.01
C PRO A 221 -8.55 22.77 4.31
N LYS A 222 -8.38 23.37 3.13
CA LYS A 222 -7.12 23.35 2.37
C LYS A 222 -5.98 23.94 3.21
N ARG A 223 -4.82 23.26 3.22
CA ARG A 223 -3.66 23.66 4.04
C ARG A 223 -2.44 23.95 3.20
N ASN A 224 -1.61 24.86 3.70
CA ASN A 224 -0.24 25.03 3.26
C ASN A 224 0.68 24.06 4.01
N TRP A 225 1.86 23.84 3.43
CA TRP A 225 2.91 23.06 4.06
C TRP A 225 3.32 23.65 5.42
N GLY A 226 3.64 22.79 6.38
CA GLY A 226 4.04 23.21 7.73
C GLY A 226 4.72 22.11 8.53
N SER A 227 5.08 22.40 9.79
CA SER A 227 5.71 21.41 10.69
C SER A 227 4.70 20.38 11.23
N PHE A 228 5.15 19.15 11.48
CA PHE A 228 4.39 18.08 12.16
C PHE A 228 3.88 18.49 13.54
N LEU A 229 4.43 19.52 14.18
CA LEU A 229 3.87 20.07 15.42
C LEU A 229 2.45 20.66 15.24
N ARG A 230 2.00 20.84 14.00
CA ARG A 230 0.65 21.32 13.63
C ARG A 230 -0.24 20.20 13.08
N LEU A 231 0.04 18.95 13.43
CA LEU A 231 -0.84 17.81 13.12
C LEU A 231 -2.17 17.95 13.87
N ARG A 232 -3.23 17.48 13.23
CA ARG A 232 -4.58 17.34 13.79
C ARG A 232 -4.97 15.86 13.81
N LEU A 233 -6.04 15.53 14.52
CA LEU A 233 -6.51 14.15 14.64
C LEU A 233 -6.65 13.41 13.29
N PRO A 234 -7.21 14.00 12.21
CA PRO A 234 -7.29 13.30 10.93
C PRO A 234 -5.93 13.07 10.26
N ASP A 235 -4.92 13.89 10.56
CA ASP A 235 -3.55 13.62 10.11
C ASP A 235 -2.99 12.37 10.81
N GLY A 236 -3.41 12.10 12.05
CA GLY A 236 -3.13 10.86 12.76
C GLY A 236 -3.64 9.62 12.01
N VAL A 237 -4.82 9.67 11.41
CA VAL A 237 -5.35 8.56 10.58
C VAL A 237 -4.43 8.29 9.39
N VAL A 238 -3.97 9.34 8.70
CA VAL A 238 -3.03 9.20 7.57
C VAL A 238 -1.71 8.60 8.03
N LEU A 239 -1.15 9.10 9.13
CA LEU A 239 0.13 8.65 9.66
C LEU A 239 0.09 7.20 10.12
N VAL A 240 -0.94 6.81 10.88
CA VAL A 240 -1.10 5.43 11.34
C VAL A 240 -1.43 4.52 10.17
N SER A 241 -2.20 4.97 9.18
CA SER A 241 -2.46 4.20 7.96
C SER A 241 -1.17 3.94 7.17
N ALA A 242 -0.35 4.98 6.95
CA ALA A 242 0.96 4.85 6.32
C ALA A 242 1.90 3.93 7.12
N ALA A 243 1.87 4.04 8.46
CA ALA A 243 2.63 3.19 9.36
C ALA A 243 2.19 1.72 9.28
N CYS A 244 0.89 1.43 9.26
CA CYS A 244 0.35 0.08 9.09
C CYS A 244 0.82 -0.53 7.75
N VAL A 245 0.70 0.20 6.64
CA VAL A 245 1.13 -0.31 5.33
C VAL A 245 2.65 -0.50 5.28
N LEU A 246 3.42 0.47 5.75
CA LEU A 246 4.89 0.37 5.87
C LEU A 246 5.27 -0.85 6.71
N LEU A 247 4.56 -1.05 7.82
CA LEU A 247 4.78 -2.15 8.75
C LEU A 247 4.60 -3.49 8.06
N THR A 248 3.43 -3.73 7.47
CA THR A 248 3.10 -5.05 6.93
C THR A 248 3.87 -5.38 5.66
N ILE A 249 4.12 -4.41 4.77
CA ILE A 249 4.97 -4.64 3.58
C ILE A 249 6.39 -5.02 4.00
N LEU A 250 6.96 -4.31 4.99
CA LEU A 250 8.29 -4.63 5.47
C LEU A 250 8.35 -6.00 6.14
N VAL A 251 7.38 -6.38 6.99
CA VAL A 251 7.32 -7.74 7.57
C VAL A 251 7.37 -8.77 6.44
N MET A 252 6.40 -8.66 5.51
CA MET A 252 6.17 -9.67 4.49
C MET A 252 7.41 -9.89 3.62
N PHE A 253 8.08 -8.82 3.21
CA PHE A 253 9.26 -8.92 2.36
C PHE A 253 10.59 -9.00 3.11
N SER A 254 10.63 -8.93 4.44
CA SER A 254 11.87 -9.12 5.19
C SER A 254 11.94 -10.42 5.97
N VAL A 255 10.83 -11.13 6.17
CA VAL A 255 10.75 -12.26 7.10
C VAL A 255 11.85 -13.31 6.84
N LEU A 256 12.13 -13.65 5.59
CA LEU A 256 13.19 -14.62 5.26
C LEU A 256 14.60 -14.12 5.59
N TRP A 257 14.88 -12.82 5.41
CA TRP A 257 16.14 -12.21 5.85
C TRP A 257 16.26 -12.19 7.37
N GLU A 258 15.16 -11.97 8.08
CA GLU A 258 15.14 -12.02 9.54
C GLU A 258 15.42 -13.43 10.05
N LEU A 259 14.73 -14.44 9.52
CA LEU A 259 14.94 -15.86 9.85
C LEU A 259 16.38 -16.30 9.57
N TYR A 260 16.94 -15.93 8.42
CA TYR A 260 18.33 -16.27 8.08
C TYR A 260 19.35 -15.57 8.99
N THR A 261 19.13 -14.30 9.30
CA THR A 261 20.00 -13.56 10.22
C THR A 261 19.95 -14.14 11.63
N LEU A 262 18.83 -14.73 12.02
CA LEU A 262 18.62 -15.32 13.35
C LEU A 262 19.22 -16.71 13.50
N ASN A 263 18.94 -17.60 12.55
CA ASN A 263 19.15 -19.04 12.71
C ASN A 263 20.26 -19.56 11.78
N GLY A 264 20.67 -18.81 10.75
CA GLY A 264 21.71 -19.19 9.78
C GLY A 264 21.35 -20.35 8.84
N THR A 265 20.32 -21.14 9.17
CA THR A 265 19.81 -22.27 8.39
C THR A 265 18.44 -22.01 7.77
N ASP A 266 17.57 -21.29 8.47
CA ASP A 266 16.23 -20.97 7.97
C ASP A 266 16.32 -19.77 7.03
N GLY A 267 15.54 -19.73 5.95
CA GLY A 267 15.61 -18.63 4.98
C GLY A 267 16.82 -18.69 4.04
N GLN A 268 17.47 -19.86 3.89
CA GLN A 268 18.62 -20.03 2.98
C GLN A 268 18.28 -19.73 1.51
N GLU A 269 16.99 -19.73 1.14
CA GLU A 269 16.54 -19.39 -0.20
C GLU A 269 17.01 -18.00 -0.63
N ILE A 270 17.17 -17.07 0.31
CA ILE A 270 17.62 -15.70 0.03
C ILE A 270 19.05 -15.64 -0.53
N LEU A 271 19.88 -16.67 -0.30
CA LEU A 271 21.26 -16.71 -0.80
C LEU A 271 21.32 -16.85 -2.33
N GLY A 272 20.26 -17.37 -2.95
CA GLY A 272 20.10 -17.42 -4.40
C GLY A 272 19.55 -16.12 -4.99
N TRP A 273 19.14 -15.16 -4.16
CA TRP A 273 18.50 -13.93 -4.61
C TRP A 273 19.53 -12.84 -4.94
N PRO A 274 19.19 -11.88 -5.81
CA PRO A 274 20.06 -10.76 -6.11
C PRO A 274 20.37 -9.93 -4.86
N VAL A 275 21.64 -9.55 -4.67
CA VAL A 275 22.10 -8.83 -3.47
C VAL A 275 21.46 -7.45 -3.28
N TRP A 276 20.95 -6.84 -4.35
CA TRP A 276 20.25 -5.55 -4.29
C TRP A 276 18.80 -5.64 -3.89
N LEU A 277 18.22 -6.85 -3.87
CA LEU A 277 16.80 -7.05 -3.72
C LEU A 277 16.27 -6.48 -2.40
N TYR A 278 16.94 -6.79 -1.29
CA TYR A 278 16.54 -6.31 0.03
C TYR A 278 16.67 -4.78 0.20
N PRO A 279 17.82 -4.14 -0.12
CA PRO A 279 17.93 -2.67 -0.16
C PRO A 279 16.87 -1.98 -1.00
N VAL A 280 16.54 -2.56 -2.16
CA VAL A 280 15.50 -2.03 -3.06
C VAL A 280 14.15 -2.04 -2.37
N PHE A 281 13.75 -3.12 -1.71
CA PHE A 281 12.44 -3.18 -1.05
C PHE A 281 12.30 -2.22 0.10
N VAL A 282 13.31 -2.13 0.96
CA VAL A 282 13.29 -1.18 2.08
C VAL A 282 13.22 0.26 1.57
N THR A 283 14.05 0.59 0.56
CA THR A 283 14.05 1.93 -0.06
C THR A 283 12.72 2.25 -0.73
N PHE A 284 12.19 1.33 -1.53
CA PHE A 284 10.93 1.51 -2.25
C PHE A 284 9.78 1.75 -1.27
N THR A 285 9.66 0.90 -0.25
CA THR A 285 8.56 0.96 0.72
C THR A 285 8.63 2.22 1.57
N ALA A 286 9.82 2.53 2.11
CA ALA A 286 10.05 3.74 2.88
C ALA A 286 9.84 5.00 2.02
N GLY A 287 10.35 5.00 0.79
CA GLY A 287 10.14 6.05 -0.19
C GLY A 287 8.66 6.30 -0.44
N PHE A 288 7.95 5.26 -0.86
CA PHE A 288 6.53 5.32 -1.18
C PHE A 288 5.72 5.84 0.01
N MET A 289 5.78 5.17 1.17
CA MET A 289 4.94 5.54 2.32
C MET A 289 5.35 6.87 2.96
N GLY A 290 6.65 7.20 2.98
CA GLY A 290 7.13 8.48 3.49
C GLY A 290 6.65 9.68 2.66
N ILE A 291 6.75 9.58 1.34
CA ILE A 291 6.27 10.64 0.44
C ILE A 291 4.75 10.73 0.48
N PHE A 292 4.04 9.60 0.52
CA PHE A 292 2.60 9.57 0.70
C PHE A 292 2.19 10.34 1.95
N ALA A 293 2.79 10.00 3.11
CA ALA A 293 2.49 10.63 4.39
C ALA A 293 2.72 12.16 4.32
N ASN A 294 3.88 12.61 3.84
CA ASN A 294 4.20 14.03 3.73
C ASN A 294 3.25 14.78 2.81
N ARG A 295 2.96 14.23 1.62
CA ARG A 295 2.07 14.89 0.64
C ARG A 295 0.63 14.94 1.13
N ALA A 296 0.12 13.85 1.68
CA ALA A 296 -1.25 13.75 2.16
C ALA A 296 -1.52 14.70 3.34
N THR A 297 -0.60 14.79 4.32
CA THR A 297 -0.75 15.68 5.49
C THR A 297 -0.31 17.12 5.21
N ARG A 298 0.55 17.34 4.20
CA ARG A 298 1.30 18.59 3.97
C ARG A 298 2.09 19.01 5.21
N ARG A 299 2.71 18.05 5.89
CA ARG A 299 3.56 18.28 7.07
C ARG A 299 4.96 17.71 6.89
N TYR A 300 5.98 18.52 7.18
CA TYR A 300 7.35 18.03 7.32
C TYR A 300 7.45 17.25 8.63
N GLY A 301 8.10 16.09 8.61
CA GLY A 301 8.21 15.18 9.75
C GLY A 301 7.19 14.03 9.70
N SER A 302 6.24 14.06 8.76
CA SER A 302 5.20 13.01 8.67
C SER A 302 5.79 11.67 8.22
N ALA A 303 6.80 11.65 7.34
CA ALA A 303 7.44 10.41 6.91
C ALA A 303 8.15 9.71 8.09
N THR A 304 8.98 10.44 8.81
CA THR A 304 9.71 9.94 9.98
C THR A 304 8.76 9.51 11.09
N LEU A 305 7.72 10.31 11.36
CA LEU A 305 6.74 9.96 12.39
C LEU A 305 5.96 8.69 12.04
N ALA A 306 5.58 8.49 10.77
CA ALA A 306 4.97 7.23 10.34
C ALA A 306 5.92 6.03 10.52
N GLY A 307 7.22 6.19 10.23
CA GLY A 307 8.25 5.18 10.50
C GLY A 307 8.40 4.85 11.99
N ILE A 308 8.42 5.86 12.85
CA ILE A 308 8.50 5.69 14.31
C ILE A 308 7.25 4.97 14.83
N ILE A 309 6.06 5.34 14.34
CA ILE A 309 4.81 4.66 14.70
C ILE A 309 4.86 3.19 14.27
N ALA A 310 5.31 2.89 13.04
CA ALA A 310 5.43 1.51 12.55
C ALA A 310 6.38 0.68 13.43
N LEU A 311 7.56 1.24 13.76
CA LEU A 311 8.51 0.62 14.67
C LEU A 311 7.89 0.39 16.07
N ALA A 312 7.21 1.38 16.63
CA ALA A 312 6.58 1.28 17.94
C ALA A 312 5.49 0.20 17.96
N ILE A 313 4.65 0.11 16.92
CA ILE A 313 3.62 -0.93 16.79
C ILE A 313 4.29 -2.31 16.70
N ARG A 314 5.34 -2.49 15.88
CA ARG A 314 6.07 -3.77 15.81
C ARG A 314 6.61 -4.18 17.17
N MET A 315 7.33 -3.27 17.85
CA MET A 315 7.93 -3.57 19.16
C MET A 315 6.86 -3.91 20.20
N LEU A 316 5.72 -3.20 20.19
CA LEU A 316 4.61 -3.49 21.07
C LEU A 316 4.01 -4.87 20.80
N LEU A 317 3.77 -5.23 19.54
CA LEU A 317 3.19 -6.52 19.18
C LEU A 317 4.13 -7.69 19.47
N VAL A 318 5.42 -7.55 19.13
CA VAL A 318 6.44 -8.56 19.45
C VAL A 318 6.51 -8.77 20.96
N TYR A 319 6.52 -7.69 21.77
CA TYR A 319 6.53 -7.81 23.23
C TYR A 319 5.23 -8.41 23.78
N ALA A 320 4.07 -7.96 23.29
CA ALA A 320 2.76 -8.39 23.78
C ALA A 320 2.44 -9.86 23.45
N ILE A 321 3.00 -10.38 22.35
CA ILE A 321 2.74 -11.74 21.85
C ILE A 321 3.90 -12.69 22.19
N ASP A 322 4.92 -12.19 22.91
CA ASP A 322 6.13 -12.95 23.25
C ASP A 322 6.80 -13.53 21.99
N GLY A 323 6.97 -12.66 20.98
CA GLY A 323 7.68 -12.94 19.74
C GLY A 323 9.19 -12.76 19.89
N PRO A 324 9.99 -13.38 19.00
CA PRO A 324 11.44 -13.20 19.02
C PRO A 324 11.81 -11.75 18.69
N LEU A 325 12.46 -11.05 19.64
CA LEU A 325 13.00 -9.69 19.44
C LEU A 325 14.30 -9.65 18.63
N LYS A 326 14.89 -10.80 18.34
CA LYS A 326 16.20 -10.88 17.70
C LYS A 326 16.00 -10.72 16.18
N GLY A 327 16.78 -9.87 15.53
CA GLY A 327 16.67 -9.63 14.08
C GLY A 327 17.07 -8.21 13.66
N GLY A 328 17.31 -8.02 12.35
CA GLY A 328 17.83 -6.77 11.81
C GLY A 328 16.83 -5.59 11.77
N ASN A 329 15.56 -5.81 12.09
CA ASN A 329 14.50 -4.80 12.24
C ASN A 329 14.39 -3.85 11.01
N PRO A 330 13.72 -4.26 9.91
CA PRO A 330 13.57 -3.47 8.67
C PRO A 330 13.01 -2.06 8.92
N TRP A 331 12.18 -1.88 9.95
CA TRP A 331 11.64 -0.58 10.33
C TRP A 331 12.72 0.38 10.80
N LEU A 332 13.69 -0.11 11.57
CA LEU A 332 14.79 0.70 12.08
C LEU A 332 15.71 1.17 10.95
N ILE A 333 16.06 0.27 10.02
CA ILE A 333 16.87 0.62 8.84
C ILE A 333 16.11 1.48 7.82
N SER A 334 14.78 1.54 7.87
CA SER A 334 13.97 2.44 7.03
C SER A 334 13.99 3.91 7.50
N LEU A 335 14.27 4.17 8.79
CA LEU A 335 14.20 5.51 9.39
C LEU A 335 15.13 6.54 8.72
N PRO A 336 16.40 6.22 8.35
CA PRO A 336 17.25 7.17 7.64
C PRO A 336 16.68 7.64 6.30
N VAL A 337 16.01 6.75 5.56
CA VAL A 337 15.34 7.09 4.29
C VAL A 337 14.17 8.04 4.54
N LEU A 338 13.33 7.74 5.55
CA LEU A 338 12.18 8.56 5.92
C LEU A 338 12.60 9.95 6.43
N LEU A 339 13.66 10.01 7.23
CA LEU A 339 14.24 11.26 7.71
C LEU A 339 14.78 12.11 6.56
N ALA A 340 15.51 11.52 5.62
CA ALA A 340 16.02 12.23 4.45
C ALA A 340 14.89 12.80 3.58
N ILE A 341 13.76 12.07 3.46
CA ILE A 341 12.56 12.57 2.77
C ILE A 341 11.99 13.80 3.47
N ASP A 342 11.86 13.78 4.80
CA ASP A 342 11.38 14.94 5.57
C ASP A 342 12.28 16.16 5.44
N LEU A 343 13.60 15.95 5.54
CA LEU A 343 14.60 17.00 5.31
C LEU A 343 14.50 17.56 3.89
N GLY A 344 14.34 16.69 2.89
CA GLY A 344 14.20 17.11 1.49
C GLY A 344 12.97 17.95 1.24
N PHE A 345 11.81 17.55 1.79
CA PHE A 345 10.60 18.37 1.73
C PHE A 345 10.79 19.70 2.45
N PHE A 346 11.32 19.71 3.67
CA PHE A 346 11.54 20.92 4.46
C PHE A 346 12.47 21.90 3.73
N VAL A 347 13.68 21.46 3.37
CA VAL A 347 14.67 22.29 2.68
C VAL A 347 14.09 22.84 1.38
N TRP A 348 13.55 21.97 0.52
CA TRP A 348 13.10 22.40 -0.81
C TRP A 348 11.96 23.42 -0.74
N THR A 349 10.96 23.16 0.08
CA THR A 349 9.79 24.05 0.21
C THR A 349 10.14 25.38 0.86
N GLN A 350 11.03 25.40 1.87
CA GLN A 350 11.50 26.64 2.50
C GLN A 350 12.31 27.51 1.53
N PHE A 351 13.23 26.91 0.76
CA PHE A 351 14.11 27.67 -0.14
C PHE A 351 13.49 28.01 -1.49
N ARG A 352 12.59 27.18 -2.02
CA ARG A 352 12.02 27.36 -3.37
C ARG A 352 10.56 27.81 -3.37
N GLY A 353 9.87 27.81 -2.23
CA GLY A 353 8.45 28.18 -2.12
C GLY A 353 7.50 27.27 -2.92
N ARG A 354 7.97 26.10 -3.36
CA ARG A 354 7.20 25.14 -4.17
C ARG A 354 7.49 23.72 -3.74
N GLU A 355 6.64 22.79 -4.15
CA GLU A 355 6.84 21.36 -3.85
C GLU A 355 8.02 20.77 -4.65
N PRO A 356 8.76 19.81 -4.06
CA PRO A 356 9.80 19.08 -4.78
C PRO A 356 9.18 18.15 -5.83
N GLY A 357 9.87 18.05 -6.97
CA GLY A 357 9.51 17.10 -8.03
C GLY A 357 10.08 15.69 -7.78
N VAL A 358 9.68 14.74 -8.62
CA VAL A 358 10.09 13.31 -8.55
C VAL A 358 11.59 13.14 -8.38
N LEU A 359 12.40 13.74 -9.27
CA LEU A 359 13.85 13.55 -9.27
C LEU A 359 14.50 14.06 -7.98
N VAL A 360 14.08 15.24 -7.51
CA VAL A 360 14.62 15.84 -6.27
C VAL A 360 14.34 14.92 -5.08
N MET A 361 13.11 14.44 -4.96
CA MET A 361 12.77 13.56 -3.84
C MET A 361 13.44 12.19 -3.95
N ALA A 362 13.61 11.65 -5.15
CA ALA A 362 14.38 10.42 -5.36
C ALA A 362 15.84 10.58 -4.90
N LEU A 363 16.49 11.71 -5.18
CA LEU A 363 17.85 11.99 -4.70
C LEU A 363 17.93 12.03 -3.17
N TRP A 364 16.94 12.63 -2.50
CA TRP A 364 16.87 12.61 -1.02
C TRP A 364 16.64 11.20 -0.48
N THR A 365 15.77 10.41 -1.11
CA THR A 365 15.56 8.99 -0.76
C THR A 365 16.87 8.19 -0.89
N VAL A 366 17.59 8.34 -2.01
CA VAL A 366 18.89 7.68 -2.25
C VAL A 366 19.94 8.14 -1.23
N ALA A 367 19.99 9.43 -0.90
CA ALA A 367 20.92 9.95 0.10
C ALA A 367 20.66 9.32 1.48
N GLY A 368 19.41 9.22 1.92
CA GLY A 368 19.05 8.53 3.17
C GLY A 368 19.41 7.05 3.15
N ALA A 369 19.23 6.39 2.01
CA ALA A 369 19.60 4.99 1.83
C ALA A 369 21.13 4.80 1.92
N ALA A 370 21.89 5.60 1.17
CA ALA A 370 23.34 5.49 1.11
C ALA A 370 24.05 5.88 2.42
N LEU A 371 23.59 6.93 3.10
CA LEU A 371 24.24 7.47 4.29
C LEU A 371 23.81 6.77 5.60
N GLY A 372 22.66 6.10 5.62
CA GLY A 372 22.12 5.47 6.82
C GLY A 372 21.71 4.01 6.65
N MET A 373 20.78 3.74 5.73
CA MET A 373 20.22 2.38 5.56
C MET A 373 21.29 1.35 5.21
N LEU A 374 22.12 1.59 4.19
CA LEU A 374 23.14 0.63 3.74
C LEU A 374 24.22 0.35 4.80
N PRO A 375 24.80 1.36 5.49
CA PRO A 375 25.68 1.11 6.62
C PRO A 375 25.03 0.30 7.74
N MET A 376 23.76 0.59 8.08
CA MET A 376 23.03 -0.16 9.10
C MET A 376 22.74 -1.60 8.67
N MET A 377 22.42 -1.83 7.39
CA MET A 377 22.26 -3.16 6.83
C MET A 377 23.57 -3.95 6.93
N ALA A 378 24.69 -3.36 6.49
CA ALA A 378 26.02 -3.96 6.56
C ALA A 378 26.43 -4.38 7.98
N ALA A 379 25.97 -3.62 8.99
CA ALA A 379 26.27 -3.89 10.39
C ALA A 379 25.34 -4.91 11.07
N ARG A 380 24.16 -5.19 10.50
CA ARG A 380 23.10 -5.97 11.16
C ARG A 380 22.70 -7.25 10.44
N TYR A 381 22.91 -7.32 9.13
CA TYR A 381 22.48 -8.44 8.31
C TYR A 381 23.69 -9.20 7.77
N ILE A 382 23.59 -10.53 7.77
CA ILE A 382 24.58 -11.41 7.16
C ILE A 382 24.50 -11.31 5.63
N PHE A 383 23.27 -11.23 5.11
CA PHE A 383 22.97 -11.10 3.69
C PHE A 383 21.95 -9.96 3.47
N PRO A 384 22.08 -9.13 2.43
CA PRO A 384 23.12 -9.16 1.41
C PRO A 384 24.46 -8.59 1.91
N PRO A 385 25.60 -9.10 1.41
CA PRO A 385 26.90 -8.52 1.74
C PRO A 385 27.01 -7.12 1.10
N ILE A 386 27.28 -6.10 1.90
CA ILE A 386 27.49 -4.73 1.43
C ILE A 386 29.00 -4.47 1.38
N ASN A 387 29.60 -4.60 0.19
CA ASN A 387 31.04 -4.39 -0.02
C ASN A 387 31.31 -3.72 -1.38
N LEU A 388 32.56 -3.44 -1.71
CA LEU A 388 32.92 -2.73 -2.95
C LEU A 388 32.48 -3.46 -4.23
N GLN A 389 32.27 -4.77 -4.20
CA GLN A 389 31.85 -5.56 -5.36
C GLN A 389 30.33 -5.43 -5.58
N THR A 390 29.54 -5.47 -4.52
CA THR A 390 28.07 -5.43 -4.60
C THR A 390 27.51 -4.01 -4.58
N LEU A 391 28.23 -3.05 -4.01
CA LEU A 391 27.76 -1.68 -3.80
C LEU A 391 27.32 -0.96 -5.09
N PRO A 392 28.03 -1.04 -6.24
CA PRO A 392 27.59 -0.36 -7.46
C PRO A 392 26.21 -0.82 -7.94
N GLU A 393 25.96 -2.13 -7.94
CA GLU A 393 24.68 -2.72 -8.34
C GLU A 393 23.57 -2.30 -7.38
N ILE A 394 23.83 -2.37 -6.07
CA ILE A 394 22.89 -1.95 -5.03
C ILE A 394 22.51 -0.48 -5.18
N VAL A 395 23.48 0.42 -5.38
CA VAL A 395 23.23 1.87 -5.52
C VAL A 395 22.38 2.16 -6.76
N ILE A 396 22.68 1.53 -7.90
CA ILE A 396 21.89 1.70 -9.13
C ILE A 396 20.45 1.22 -8.90
N ALA A 397 20.28 0.03 -8.32
CA ALA A 397 18.97 -0.54 -8.07
C ALA A 397 18.15 0.29 -7.06
N VAL A 398 18.77 0.76 -5.98
CA VAL A 398 18.17 1.68 -4.99
C VAL A 398 17.75 3.01 -5.64
N MET A 399 18.54 3.55 -6.57
CA MET A 399 18.19 4.76 -7.32
C MET A 399 16.95 4.55 -8.20
N ILE A 400 16.88 3.42 -8.91
CA ILE A 400 15.70 3.06 -9.72
C ILE A 400 14.48 2.90 -8.81
N ALA A 401 14.61 2.17 -7.71
CA ALA A 401 13.55 1.94 -6.74
C ALA A 401 13.01 3.26 -6.17
N ALA A 402 13.91 4.18 -5.80
CA ALA A 402 13.55 5.51 -5.33
C ALA A 402 12.78 6.29 -6.41
N LEU A 403 13.26 6.33 -7.65
CA LEU A 403 12.58 7.02 -8.76
C LEU A 403 11.17 6.47 -9.00
N VAL A 404 11.03 5.14 -9.04
CA VAL A 404 9.74 4.47 -9.26
C VAL A 404 8.78 4.72 -8.11
N ALA A 405 9.23 4.56 -6.85
CA ALA A 405 8.41 4.85 -5.67
C ALA A 405 7.89 6.29 -5.68
N ASN A 406 8.78 7.26 -5.95
CA ASN A 406 8.47 8.67 -6.04
C ASN A 406 7.46 8.98 -7.15
N TRP A 407 7.68 8.43 -8.34
CA TRP A 407 6.82 8.64 -9.50
C TRP A 407 5.41 8.09 -9.28
N LEU A 408 5.30 6.88 -8.72
CA LEU A 408 4.01 6.24 -8.45
C LEU A 408 3.21 6.98 -7.37
N VAL A 409 3.86 7.38 -6.28
CA VAL A 409 3.14 7.87 -5.10
C VAL A 409 2.82 9.35 -5.12
N GLN A 410 3.59 10.15 -5.86
CA GLN A 410 3.34 11.60 -5.99
C GLN A 410 1.91 11.92 -6.42
N PRO A 411 1.34 11.35 -7.51
CA PRO A 411 -0.02 11.64 -7.91
C PRO A 411 -1.05 11.20 -6.85
N ILE A 412 -0.81 10.09 -6.15
CA ILE A 412 -1.69 9.57 -5.10
C ILE A 412 -1.73 10.52 -3.90
N GLY A 413 -0.56 10.91 -3.38
CA GLY A 413 -0.47 11.86 -2.27
C GLY A 413 -1.06 13.22 -2.62
N ASN A 414 -0.84 13.69 -3.85
CA ASN A 414 -1.43 14.94 -4.34
C ASN A 414 -2.96 14.85 -4.49
N PHE A 415 -3.47 13.71 -4.97
CA PHE A 415 -4.90 13.45 -5.04
C PHE A 415 -5.53 13.53 -3.64
N VAL A 416 -4.99 12.82 -2.65
CA VAL A 416 -5.48 12.86 -1.26
C VAL A 416 -5.44 14.29 -0.69
N ALA A 417 -4.32 15.01 -0.89
CA ALA A 417 -4.21 16.39 -0.44
C ALA A 417 -5.20 17.34 -1.14
N SER A 418 -5.53 17.08 -2.41
CA SER A 418 -6.49 17.89 -3.18
C SER A 418 -7.93 17.72 -2.72
N LEU A 419 -8.24 16.67 -1.95
CA LEU A 419 -9.57 16.48 -1.37
C LEU A 419 -9.86 17.50 -0.25
N GLN A 420 -8.83 18.10 0.35
CA GLN A 420 -8.99 19.16 1.33
C GLN A 420 -9.72 20.37 0.73
N GLY A 421 -10.69 20.91 1.47
CA GLY A 421 -11.50 22.06 1.10
C GLY A 421 -12.86 21.70 0.50
N ARG A 422 -13.08 20.45 0.10
CA ARG A 422 -14.35 20.04 -0.54
C ARG A 422 -15.58 20.24 0.35
N ALA A 423 -15.48 19.90 1.63
CA ALA A 423 -16.59 20.07 2.56
C ALA A 423 -16.96 21.54 2.87
N ALA A 424 -16.17 22.52 2.42
CA ALA A 424 -16.52 23.94 2.53
C ALA A 424 -17.31 24.46 1.31
N GLU A 425 -17.44 23.65 0.25
CA GLU A 425 -18.19 23.98 -0.97
C GLU A 425 -19.63 23.45 -0.95
N ASP A 426 -19.93 22.50 -0.04
CA ASP A 426 -21.25 21.94 0.25
C ASP A 426 -21.93 22.70 1.40
#